data_AF-A0A553EAS5-F1
#
_entry.id   AF-A0A553EAS5-F1
#
_cell.length_a   1.000
_cell.length_b   1.000
_cell.length_c   1.000
_cell.angle_alpha   90.00
_cell.angle_beta   90.00
_cell.angle_gamma   90.00
#
_symmetry.space_group_name_H-M   'P 1'
#
loop_
_entity.id
_entity.type
_entity.pdbx_description
1 polymer ?
#
loop_
_entity_poly.entity_id
_entity_poly.type
_entity_poly.pdbx_seq_one_letter_code
_entity_poly.pdbx_strand_id
1 'polypeptide(L)'
;MKTKQNKTKFEISKVIRLCFKNIYLFFLAIVFLASCSKDTPVNIELQNNLNEVPKTTIIEIAQKIFKNSGSINSRVVNSNKTIKEIVEHQTNKNKTAFYVINYNEGGFAVIAADNRVTPILAYSDSGSFSSIPSEIISPIKDWIIAEKEQIQYVIDNNLTQNKDRKLEWEKVTENNSLLQVKGTSISAREPLPSPKDCPDTSVIKGPLTTTIWGQSNGYNNLVTVNCNPTYQNAGKAVTGCVATAMAQIMRYFHKPNTYNWANMPNDGSGSFASTDIQSLMRDAGLAVNMNYGCIESGAYANAIAPALKNTFGYTNASFTTNYDYNIITNNINVNKPVILCGSGSNGGHAWVCDGYNSSTYYEKDTAGNCTGIAVTTLYLHMNWGWYSSNNGYYAFDNFNPYIYTFNNNRSIIYNINL
;
A
#
# COMPACT_ATOMS: atom_id res chain seq x y z
N MET A 1 -88.51 2.41 -66.68
CA MET A 1 -87.96 3.52 -67.47
C MET A 1 -87.43 4.56 -66.49
N LYS A 2 -86.14 4.94 -66.62
CA LYS A 2 -85.42 5.99 -65.87
C LYS A 2 -85.37 5.90 -64.33
N THR A 3 -84.18 5.64 -63.81
CA THR A 3 -83.50 6.55 -62.86
C THR A 3 -82.05 6.10 -62.64
N LYS A 4 -81.19 6.50 -63.60
CA LYS A 4 -79.77 6.83 -63.36
C LYS A 4 -79.76 8.17 -62.61
N GLN A 5 -79.37 8.18 -61.33
CA GLN A 5 -78.74 9.30 -60.60
C GLN A 5 -78.84 8.98 -59.11
N ASN A 6 -77.77 8.40 -58.54
CA ASN A 6 -77.39 8.52 -57.10
C ASN A 6 -76.23 7.58 -56.69
N LYS A 7 -75.65 6.79 -57.61
CA LYS A 7 -74.50 5.92 -57.32
C LYS A 7 -73.11 6.47 -57.70
N THR A 8 -73.00 7.70 -58.19
CA THR A 8 -71.70 8.25 -58.64
C THR A 8 -71.04 9.24 -57.69
N LYS A 9 -71.63 9.53 -56.52
CA LYS A 9 -70.99 10.39 -55.50
C LYS A 9 -70.49 9.64 -54.26
N PHE A 10 -70.78 8.33 -54.15
CA PHE A 10 -70.37 7.51 -53.01
C PHE A 10 -69.15 6.61 -53.28
N GLU A 11 -68.73 6.46 -54.53
CA GLU A 11 -67.55 5.65 -54.89
C GLU A 11 -66.25 6.49 -55.01
N ILE A 12 -66.33 7.81 -55.07
CA ILE A 12 -65.12 8.66 -55.19
C ILE A 12 -64.50 8.95 -53.80
N SER A 13 -65.24 8.86 -52.68
CA SER A 13 -64.66 9.09 -51.34
C SER A 13 -64.04 7.84 -50.70
N LYS A 14 -64.29 6.63 -51.23
CA LYS A 14 -63.63 5.40 -50.78
C LYS A 14 -62.29 5.14 -51.45
N VAL A 15 -62.08 5.58 -52.69
CA VAL A 15 -60.82 5.35 -53.42
C VAL A 15 -59.71 6.31 -52.96
N ILE A 16 -60.03 7.56 -52.59
CA ILE A 16 -59.00 8.51 -52.11
C ILE A 16 -58.47 8.15 -50.71
N ARG A 17 -59.26 7.43 -49.87
CA ARG A 17 -58.78 6.93 -48.57
C ARG A 17 -57.97 5.63 -48.65
N LEU A 18 -58.00 4.90 -49.77
CA LEU A 18 -57.17 3.70 -49.96
C LEU A 18 -55.80 4.01 -50.58
N CYS A 19 -55.64 5.11 -51.31
CA CYS A 19 -54.33 5.47 -51.88
C CYS A 19 -53.37 6.15 -50.89
N PHE A 20 -53.83 6.69 -49.76
CA PHE A 20 -52.96 7.29 -48.74
C PHE A 20 -52.57 6.35 -47.58
N LYS A 21 -53.21 5.19 -47.43
CA LYS A 21 -52.82 4.19 -46.40
C LYS A 21 -51.78 3.17 -46.89
N ASN A 22 -51.63 3.00 -48.20
CA ASN A 22 -50.65 2.05 -48.76
C ASN A 22 -49.31 2.66 -49.20
N ILE A 23 -49.12 3.98 -49.05
CA ILE A 23 -47.79 4.60 -49.19
C ILE A 23 -47.03 4.62 -47.84
N TYR A 24 -47.74 4.59 -46.71
CA TYR A 24 -47.10 4.51 -45.39
C TYR A 24 -46.72 3.07 -44.98
N LEU A 25 -47.39 2.05 -45.54
CA LEU A 25 -47.08 0.64 -45.28
C LEU A 25 -45.95 0.08 -46.15
N PHE A 26 -45.56 0.78 -47.23
CA PHE A 26 -44.37 0.42 -48.01
C PHE A 26 -43.10 1.18 -47.59
N PHE A 27 -43.25 2.30 -46.86
CA PHE A 27 -42.11 2.99 -46.22
C PHE A 27 -41.80 2.50 -44.80
N LEU A 28 -42.71 1.79 -44.12
CA LEU A 28 -42.40 1.13 -42.84
C LEU A 28 -41.81 -0.28 -42.98
N ALA A 29 -41.84 -0.88 -44.17
CA ALA A 29 -41.25 -2.19 -44.44
C ALA A 29 -39.79 -2.14 -44.95
N ILE A 30 -39.29 -0.95 -45.32
CA ILE A 30 -37.89 -0.73 -45.75
C ILE A 30 -37.01 -0.21 -44.59
N VAL A 31 -37.60 0.24 -43.48
CA VAL A 31 -36.86 0.60 -42.25
C VAL A 31 -36.51 -0.63 -41.38
N PHE A 32 -36.97 -1.83 -41.75
CA PHE A 32 -36.68 -3.08 -41.02
C PHE A 32 -35.65 -4.01 -41.70
N LEU A 33 -34.93 -3.56 -42.74
CA LEU A 33 -33.90 -4.37 -43.42
C LEU A 33 -32.52 -3.69 -43.57
N ALA A 34 -32.24 -2.65 -42.77
CA ALA A 34 -30.88 -2.10 -42.63
C ALA A 34 -30.37 -2.05 -41.18
N SER A 35 -30.90 -2.91 -40.30
CA SER A 35 -30.37 -3.13 -38.95
C SER A 35 -29.54 -4.41 -38.92
N CYS A 36 -28.42 -4.39 -39.63
CA CYS A 36 -27.30 -5.31 -39.49
C CYS A 36 -26.05 -4.65 -40.09
N SER A 37 -25.73 -3.41 -39.68
CA SER A 37 -24.31 -3.15 -39.46
C SER A 37 -23.98 -4.02 -38.27
N LYS A 38 -23.13 -5.03 -38.48
CA LYS A 38 -22.43 -5.66 -37.38
C LYS A 38 -21.80 -4.51 -36.60
N ASP A 39 -22.37 -4.19 -35.45
CA ASP A 39 -21.57 -3.66 -34.37
C ASP A 39 -20.48 -4.70 -34.23
N THR A 40 -19.31 -4.36 -34.77
CA THR A 40 -18.10 -5.05 -34.37
C THR A 40 -18.15 -4.90 -32.86
N PRO A 41 -18.23 -5.99 -32.08
CA PRO A 41 -17.97 -5.84 -30.67
C PRO A 41 -16.60 -5.17 -30.64
N VAL A 42 -16.56 -3.92 -30.16
CA VAL A 42 -15.30 -3.28 -29.82
C VAL A 42 -14.64 -4.31 -28.94
N ASN A 43 -13.59 -4.91 -29.48
CA ASN A 43 -13.06 -6.13 -28.91
C ASN A 43 -12.65 -5.78 -27.48
N ILE A 44 -13.38 -6.33 -26.51
CA ILE A 44 -13.09 -6.12 -25.09
C ILE A 44 -11.65 -6.58 -24.81
N GLU A 45 -11.07 -7.48 -25.63
CA GLU A 45 -9.65 -7.81 -25.59
C GLU A 45 -8.71 -6.70 -26.09
N LEU A 46 -9.09 -5.86 -27.08
CA LEU A 46 -8.24 -4.75 -27.54
C LEU A 46 -8.16 -3.61 -26.52
N GLN A 47 -9.27 -3.32 -25.81
CA GLN A 47 -9.27 -2.27 -24.80
C GLN A 47 -8.57 -2.71 -23.51
N ASN A 48 -8.59 -4.01 -23.20
CA ASN A 48 -7.81 -4.60 -22.12
C ASN A 48 -6.29 -4.57 -22.38
N ASN A 49 -5.84 -4.44 -23.64
CA ASN A 49 -4.42 -4.47 -24.01
C ASN A 49 -3.71 -3.09 -23.91
N LEU A 50 -4.45 -1.99 -23.75
CA LEU A 50 -3.89 -0.63 -23.66
C LEU A 50 -3.31 -0.30 -22.28
N ASN A 51 -3.83 -0.92 -21.22
CA ASN A 51 -3.41 -0.65 -19.84
C ASN A 51 -2.42 -1.69 -19.30
N GLU A 52 -2.25 -2.82 -19.99
CA GLU A 52 -1.24 -3.81 -19.64
C GLU A 52 0.16 -3.23 -19.92
N VAL A 53 1.02 -3.31 -18.92
CA VAL A 53 2.38 -2.78 -18.97
C VAL A 53 3.30 -3.83 -19.57
N PRO A 54 4.02 -3.54 -20.66
CA PRO A 54 4.93 -4.51 -21.27
C PRO A 54 6.03 -4.95 -20.31
N LYS A 55 6.34 -6.26 -20.31
CA LYS A 55 7.43 -6.83 -19.49
C LYS A 55 8.79 -6.15 -19.73
N THR A 56 9.04 -5.62 -20.93
CA THR A 56 10.24 -4.82 -21.23
C THR A 56 10.32 -3.58 -20.36
N THR A 57 9.20 -2.85 -20.21
CA THR A 57 9.09 -1.69 -19.32
C THR A 57 9.38 -2.07 -17.87
N ILE A 58 8.88 -3.23 -17.42
CA ILE A 58 9.14 -3.74 -16.07
C ILE A 58 10.63 -3.99 -15.83
N ILE A 59 11.31 -4.61 -16.80
CA ILE A 59 12.76 -4.86 -16.73
C ILE A 59 13.53 -3.54 -16.67
N GLU A 60 13.15 -2.54 -17.47
CA GLU A 60 13.79 -1.22 -17.46
C GLU A 60 13.63 -0.53 -16.11
N ILE A 61 12.42 -0.55 -15.53
CA ILE A 61 12.16 0.02 -14.20
C ILE A 61 13.03 -0.69 -13.15
N ALA A 62 13.02 -2.04 -13.14
CA ALA A 62 13.78 -2.83 -12.19
C ALA A 62 15.31 -2.59 -12.27
N GLN A 63 15.86 -2.45 -13.47
CA GLN A 63 17.31 -2.18 -13.64
C GLN A 63 17.73 -0.81 -13.13
N LYS A 64 16.81 0.14 -13.08
CA LYS A 64 17.08 1.51 -12.72
C LYS A 64 16.67 1.82 -11.27
N ILE A 65 15.78 1.03 -10.64
CA ILE A 65 15.15 1.37 -9.34
C ILE A 65 16.14 1.62 -8.19
N PHE A 66 17.33 1.03 -8.28
CA PHE A 66 18.42 1.19 -7.30
C PHE A 66 19.62 2.01 -7.82
N LYS A 67 19.55 2.58 -9.04
CA LYS A 67 20.64 3.36 -9.65
C LYS A 67 20.38 4.87 -9.49
N ASN A 68 21.26 5.54 -8.74
CA ASN A 68 21.39 6.98 -8.54
C ASN A 68 20.17 7.75 -7.97
N SER A 69 20.34 8.26 -6.74
CA SER A 69 19.83 9.56 -6.31
C SER A 69 21.01 10.53 -6.35
N GLY A 70 21.14 11.29 -7.43
CA GLY A 70 22.09 12.39 -7.48
C GLY A 70 21.62 13.52 -6.57
N SER A 71 21.97 13.49 -5.28
CA SER A 71 21.99 14.67 -4.43
C SER A 71 23.13 14.62 -3.42
N ILE A 72 23.78 15.77 -3.31
CA ILE A 72 25.03 16.06 -2.61
C ILE A 72 24.73 16.02 -1.10
N ASN A 73 25.43 15.15 -0.35
CA ASN A 73 25.50 15.08 1.13
C ASN A 73 24.74 13.99 1.91
N SER A 74 24.36 12.85 1.32
CA SER A 74 24.00 11.67 2.12
C SER A 74 24.79 10.45 1.68
N ARG A 75 25.45 9.77 2.64
CA ARG A 75 26.06 8.44 2.46
C ARG A 75 24.94 7.43 2.17
N VAL A 76 24.42 7.40 0.95
CA VAL A 76 23.53 6.35 0.44
C VAL A 76 24.37 5.47 -0.47
N VAL A 77 24.38 4.18 -0.15
CA VAL A 77 25.18 3.16 -0.83
C VAL A 77 24.72 3.06 -2.28
N ASN A 78 25.60 3.46 -3.19
CA ASN A 78 25.45 3.25 -4.62
C ASN A 78 25.49 1.74 -4.90
N SER A 79 24.33 1.09 -5.08
CA SER A 79 24.27 -0.34 -5.37
C SER A 79 23.85 -0.56 -6.81
N ASN A 80 24.82 -0.87 -7.67
CA ASN A 80 24.54 -1.41 -9.00
C ASN A 80 23.98 -2.83 -8.82
N LYS A 81 22.67 -2.94 -8.63
CA LYS A 81 22.00 -4.23 -8.49
C LYS A 81 21.75 -4.87 -9.86
N THR A 82 21.95 -6.18 -9.93
CA THR A 82 21.67 -7.01 -11.11
C THR A 82 20.51 -7.94 -10.83
N ILE A 83 19.60 -8.07 -11.80
CA ILE A 83 18.41 -8.91 -11.65
C ILE A 83 18.83 -10.39 -11.55
N LYS A 84 18.40 -11.04 -10.47
CA LYS A 84 18.56 -12.48 -10.23
C LYS A 84 17.41 -13.26 -10.83
N GLU A 85 16.18 -12.81 -10.59
CA GLU A 85 14.96 -13.54 -10.94
C GLU A 85 13.81 -12.56 -11.15
N ILE A 86 12.92 -12.88 -12.09
CA ILE A 86 11.66 -12.18 -12.31
C ILE A 86 10.54 -13.22 -12.30
N VAL A 87 9.59 -13.08 -11.38
CA VAL A 87 8.43 -13.97 -11.26
C VAL A 87 7.16 -13.21 -11.57
N GLU A 88 6.36 -13.79 -12.46
CA GLU A 88 5.05 -13.25 -12.84
C GLU A 88 3.96 -13.76 -11.91
N HIS A 89 3.10 -12.85 -11.46
CA HIS A 89 1.95 -13.18 -10.62
C HIS A 89 0.66 -12.83 -11.34
N GLN A 90 -0.13 -13.85 -11.69
CA GLN A 90 -1.39 -13.71 -12.43
C GLN A 90 -2.62 -13.66 -11.52
N THR A 91 -3.63 -12.87 -11.90
CA THR A 91 -4.95 -12.83 -11.28
C THR A 91 -5.73 -14.14 -11.45
N ASN A 92 -6.87 -14.27 -10.77
CA ASN A 92 -7.77 -15.41 -10.90
C ASN A 92 -8.41 -15.56 -12.31
N LYS A 93 -8.33 -14.54 -13.17
CA LYS A 93 -8.74 -14.59 -14.58
C LYS A 93 -7.57 -14.62 -15.56
N ASN A 94 -6.39 -15.10 -15.10
CA ASN A 94 -5.18 -15.26 -15.92
C ASN A 94 -4.69 -13.95 -16.57
N LYS A 95 -4.88 -12.81 -15.90
CA LYS A 95 -4.27 -11.54 -16.29
C LYS A 95 -3.00 -11.31 -15.48
N THR A 96 -1.96 -10.76 -16.09
CA THR A 96 -0.75 -10.36 -15.37
C THR A 96 -1.10 -9.29 -14.33
N ALA A 97 -0.88 -9.57 -13.05
CA ALA A 97 -1.12 -8.58 -11.99
C ALA A 97 0.13 -7.75 -11.73
N PHE A 98 1.24 -8.41 -11.46
CA PHE A 98 2.52 -7.75 -11.16
C PHE A 98 3.69 -8.72 -11.34
N TYR A 99 4.89 -8.18 -11.27
CA TYR A 99 6.15 -8.89 -11.30
C TYR A 99 6.93 -8.70 -10.00
N VAL A 100 7.47 -9.78 -9.47
CA VAL A 100 8.43 -9.76 -8.36
C VAL A 100 9.83 -9.91 -8.94
N ILE A 101 10.74 -9.00 -8.58
CA ILE A 101 12.11 -8.97 -9.07
C ILE A 101 13.07 -9.10 -7.89
N ASN A 102 13.86 -10.16 -7.86
CA ASN A 102 14.95 -10.33 -6.89
C ASN A 102 16.29 -9.93 -7.52
N TYR A 103 17.23 -9.47 -6.68
CA TYR A 103 18.57 -9.04 -7.12
C TYR A 103 19.68 -9.93 -6.55
N ASN A 104 20.80 -10.05 -7.27
CA ASN A 104 21.92 -10.90 -6.85
C ASN A 104 22.62 -10.36 -5.59
N GLU A 105 22.63 -9.04 -5.44
CA GLU A 105 23.24 -8.30 -4.34
C GLU A 105 22.28 -8.14 -3.14
N GLY A 106 21.17 -8.88 -3.13
CA GLY A 106 20.08 -8.73 -2.17
C GLY A 106 19.13 -7.59 -2.51
N GLY A 107 17.96 -7.59 -1.90
CA GLY A 107 16.84 -6.70 -2.20
C GLY A 107 15.84 -7.30 -3.17
N PHE A 108 14.68 -6.65 -3.27
CA PHE A 108 13.62 -7.00 -4.21
C PHE A 108 12.81 -5.76 -4.61
N ALA A 109 12.08 -5.86 -5.73
CA ALA A 109 11.08 -4.89 -6.15
C ALA A 109 9.82 -5.63 -6.62
N VAL A 110 8.65 -5.08 -6.35
CA VAL A 110 7.37 -5.58 -6.87
C VAL A 110 6.73 -4.50 -7.71
N ILE A 111 6.54 -4.79 -8.99
CA ILE A 111 6.13 -3.82 -10.00
C ILE A 111 4.81 -4.26 -10.64
N ALA A 112 3.81 -3.40 -10.61
CA ALA A 112 2.50 -3.67 -11.20
C ALA A 112 2.57 -3.89 -12.72
N ALA A 113 1.66 -4.70 -13.25
CA ALA A 113 1.54 -4.97 -14.69
C ALA A 113 0.35 -4.24 -15.34
N ASP A 114 -0.33 -3.36 -14.60
CA ASP A 114 -1.42 -2.53 -15.12
C ASP A 114 -1.17 -1.05 -14.79
N ASN A 115 -1.23 -0.19 -15.80
CA ASN A 115 -0.85 1.22 -15.67
C ASN A 115 -1.86 2.07 -14.88
N ARG A 116 -2.98 1.49 -14.44
CA ARG A 116 -4.03 2.16 -13.64
C ARG A 116 -3.81 2.05 -12.14
N VAL A 117 -2.85 1.23 -11.71
CA VAL A 117 -2.39 1.12 -10.31
C VAL A 117 -0.96 1.66 -10.16
N THR A 118 -0.52 1.89 -8.91
CA THR A 118 0.85 2.38 -8.62
C THR A 118 1.88 1.45 -9.27
N PRO A 119 2.91 1.96 -9.97
CA PRO A 119 3.90 1.11 -10.62
C PRO A 119 4.76 0.31 -9.65
N ILE A 120 5.24 0.91 -8.56
CA ILE A 120 6.05 0.21 -7.55
C ILE A 120 5.17 -0.09 -6.34
N LEU A 121 4.77 -1.36 -6.19
CA LEU A 121 3.92 -1.82 -5.11
C LEU A 121 4.69 -2.02 -3.81
N ALA A 122 5.94 -2.50 -3.91
CA ALA A 122 6.85 -2.67 -2.78
C ALA A 122 8.32 -2.71 -3.26
N TYR A 123 9.27 -2.35 -2.39
CA TYR A 123 10.69 -2.54 -2.65
C TYR A 123 11.50 -2.67 -1.34
N SER A 124 12.66 -3.32 -1.44
CA SER A 124 13.67 -3.40 -0.38
C SER A 124 15.07 -3.41 -0.99
N ASP A 125 16.02 -2.71 -0.37
CA ASP A 125 17.43 -2.68 -0.78
C ASP A 125 18.22 -3.91 -0.32
N SER A 126 17.64 -4.75 0.54
CA SER A 126 18.25 -5.91 1.17
C SER A 126 17.25 -7.07 1.31
N GLY A 127 17.74 -8.29 1.55
CA GLY A 127 16.90 -9.51 1.64
C GLY A 127 16.50 -10.08 0.28
N SER A 128 15.37 -10.79 0.20
CA SER A 128 14.80 -11.33 -1.05
C SER A 128 13.32 -11.69 -0.86
N PHE A 129 12.56 -11.76 -1.95
CA PHE A 129 11.17 -12.21 -1.97
C PHE A 129 11.09 -13.67 -2.47
N SER A 130 10.59 -14.62 -1.68
CA SER A 130 10.55 -16.03 -2.12
C SER A 130 9.49 -16.28 -3.20
N SER A 131 9.86 -17.05 -4.22
CA SER A 131 9.00 -17.49 -5.32
C SER A 131 8.35 -18.86 -5.08
N ILE A 132 8.78 -19.57 -4.02
CA ILE A 132 8.38 -20.95 -3.75
C ILE A 132 7.13 -20.95 -2.85
N PRO A 133 5.96 -21.44 -3.30
CA PRO A 133 4.73 -21.35 -2.52
C PRO A 133 4.79 -21.93 -1.11
N SER A 134 5.60 -22.97 -0.84
CA SER A 134 5.77 -23.52 0.52
C SER A 134 6.63 -22.67 1.44
N GLU A 135 7.53 -21.85 0.89
CA GLU A 135 8.39 -20.91 1.62
C GLU A 135 7.73 -19.55 1.81
N ILE A 136 6.81 -19.22 0.90
CA ILE A 136 5.92 -18.07 1.03
C ILE A 136 4.99 -18.34 2.21
N ILE A 137 5.27 -17.68 3.34
CA ILE A 137 4.44 -17.81 4.53
C ILE A 137 3.00 -17.33 4.20
N SER A 138 1.97 -17.86 4.89
CA SER A 138 0.56 -17.66 4.50
C SER A 138 0.19 -16.18 4.34
N PRO A 139 0.60 -15.33 5.27
CA PRO A 139 0.43 -13.91 5.04
C PRO A 139 1.25 -13.21 3.88
N ILE A 140 2.00 -13.82 2.94
CA ILE A 140 2.42 -13.15 1.65
C ILE A 140 1.41 -13.62 0.59
N LYS A 141 0.90 -14.84 0.73
CA LYS A 141 0.00 -15.45 -0.24
C LYS A 141 -1.24 -14.61 -0.43
N ASP A 142 -1.90 -14.19 0.64
CA ASP A 142 -3.13 -13.40 0.47
C ASP A 142 -2.84 -11.92 0.09
N TRP A 143 -1.61 -11.40 0.23
CA TRP A 143 -1.20 -10.09 -0.30
C TRP A 143 -1.14 -10.18 -1.80
N ILE A 144 -0.44 -11.22 -2.27
CA ILE A 144 -0.40 -11.58 -3.67
C ILE A 144 -1.84 -11.75 -4.18
N ILE A 145 -2.74 -12.39 -3.42
CA ILE A 145 -4.16 -12.50 -3.78
C ILE A 145 -4.86 -11.14 -3.77
N ALA A 146 -4.69 -10.29 -2.75
CA ALA A 146 -5.36 -8.99 -2.64
C ALA A 146 -4.92 -8.00 -3.72
N GLU A 147 -3.61 -7.92 -4.03
CA GLU A 147 -3.10 -7.12 -5.15
C GLU A 147 -3.63 -7.66 -6.48
N LYS A 148 -3.65 -8.99 -6.65
CA LYS A 148 -4.29 -9.63 -7.82
C LYS A 148 -5.77 -9.29 -7.92
N GLU A 149 -6.50 -9.27 -6.80
CA GLU A 149 -7.93 -8.94 -6.75
C GLU A 149 -8.17 -7.45 -7.02
N GLN A 150 -7.35 -6.55 -6.49
CA GLN A 150 -7.44 -5.12 -6.75
C GLN A 150 -7.19 -4.82 -8.22
N ILE A 151 -6.14 -5.42 -8.80
CA ILE A 151 -5.84 -5.26 -10.22
C ILE A 151 -6.92 -5.92 -11.07
N GLN A 152 -7.43 -7.09 -10.66
CA GLN A 152 -8.58 -7.71 -11.31
C GLN A 152 -9.83 -6.81 -11.26
N TYR A 153 -10.08 -6.13 -10.15
CA TYR A 153 -11.20 -5.20 -10.00
C TYR A 153 -11.05 -4.01 -10.94
N VAL A 154 -9.85 -3.43 -11.02
CA VAL A 154 -9.51 -2.34 -11.94
C VAL A 154 -9.77 -2.75 -13.39
N ILE A 155 -9.38 -3.97 -13.75
CA ILE A 155 -9.61 -4.58 -15.07
C ILE A 155 -11.11 -4.79 -15.31
N ASP A 156 -11.81 -5.48 -14.39
CA ASP A 156 -13.22 -5.88 -14.52
C ASP A 156 -14.16 -4.68 -14.62
N ASN A 157 -13.86 -3.59 -13.90
CA ASN A 157 -14.68 -2.38 -13.90
C ASN A 157 -14.23 -1.37 -14.95
N ASN A 158 -13.26 -1.72 -15.79
CA ASN A 158 -12.69 -0.85 -16.83
C ASN A 158 -12.39 0.55 -16.31
N LEU A 159 -11.77 0.63 -15.12
CA LEU A 159 -11.45 1.93 -14.53
C LEU A 159 -10.49 2.67 -15.46
N THR A 160 -10.60 3.99 -15.49
CA THR A 160 -9.71 4.84 -16.29
C THR A 160 -8.44 5.12 -15.50
N GLN A 161 -7.31 5.21 -16.21
CA GLN A 161 -6.08 5.73 -15.62
C GLN A 161 -6.32 7.21 -15.25
N ASN A 162 -6.23 7.53 -13.97
CA ASN A 162 -6.33 8.92 -13.53
C ASN A 162 -5.03 9.69 -13.85
N LYS A 163 -5.10 11.03 -13.88
CA LYS A 163 -3.95 11.88 -14.23
C LYS A 163 -2.74 11.65 -13.34
N ASP A 164 -2.99 11.42 -12.06
CA ASP A 164 -1.97 11.13 -11.07
C ASP A 164 -1.21 9.86 -11.44
N ARG A 165 -1.94 8.81 -11.78
CA ARG A 165 -1.39 7.53 -12.17
C ARG A 165 -0.63 7.58 -13.48
N LYS A 166 -1.07 8.41 -14.42
CA LYS A 166 -0.32 8.64 -15.65
C LYS A 166 1.06 9.24 -15.36
N LEU A 167 1.10 10.29 -14.54
CA LEU A 167 2.35 10.96 -14.14
C LEU A 167 3.28 10.02 -13.35
N GLU A 168 2.70 9.17 -12.51
CA GLU A 168 3.41 8.12 -11.79
C GLU A 168 4.18 7.19 -12.72
N TRP A 169 3.49 6.67 -13.74
CA TRP A 169 4.08 5.77 -14.73
C TRP A 169 5.12 6.45 -15.62
N GLU A 170 4.85 7.66 -16.10
CA GLU A 170 5.81 8.45 -16.90
C GLU A 170 7.13 8.66 -16.15
N LYS A 171 7.08 8.86 -14.83
CA LYS A 171 8.28 9.05 -14.01
C LYS A 171 9.15 7.82 -13.85
N VAL A 172 8.56 6.63 -13.68
CA VAL A 172 9.36 5.39 -13.61
C VAL A 172 9.90 4.96 -14.97
N THR A 173 9.27 5.37 -16.07
CA THR A 173 9.71 4.96 -17.41
C THR A 173 10.72 5.91 -18.06
N GLU A 174 10.54 7.24 -17.91
CA GLU A 174 11.25 8.22 -18.75
C GLU A 174 12.59 8.75 -18.20
N ASN A 175 12.85 8.83 -16.88
CA ASN A 175 14.12 9.40 -16.37
C ASN A 175 14.58 8.89 -14.98
N ASN A 176 15.91 8.80 -14.81
CA ASN A 176 16.75 8.21 -13.74
C ASN A 176 16.52 8.63 -12.27
N SER A 177 15.30 8.63 -11.72
CA SER A 177 15.12 8.85 -10.27
C SER A 177 13.94 8.05 -9.72
N LEU A 178 14.21 6.81 -9.34
CA LEU A 178 13.19 5.76 -9.19
C LEU A 178 12.71 5.45 -7.78
N LEU A 179 12.83 6.43 -6.87
CA LEU A 179 12.19 6.36 -5.56
C LEU A 179 10.98 7.31 -5.46
N GLN A 180 10.28 7.55 -6.58
CA GLN A 180 9.36 8.68 -6.70
C GLN A 180 8.02 8.35 -7.37
N VAL A 181 7.26 7.36 -6.87
CA VAL A 181 5.91 7.13 -7.43
C VAL A 181 4.84 6.73 -6.39
N LYS A 182 4.16 7.78 -5.88
CA LYS A 182 2.90 7.96 -5.10
C LYS A 182 2.30 6.81 -4.26
N GLY A 183 2.13 7.13 -2.97
CA GLY A 183 0.82 7.13 -2.28
C GLY A 183 0.38 8.59 -2.03
N THR A 184 -0.88 8.93 -2.29
CA THR A 184 -1.42 10.30 -2.17
C THR A 184 -1.97 10.59 -0.78
N SER A 185 -1.43 11.63 -0.12
CA SER A 185 -2.15 12.47 0.85
C SER A 185 -2.40 13.82 0.19
N ILE A 186 -3.66 14.27 0.15
CA ILE A 186 -3.98 15.68 -0.06
C ILE A 186 -3.98 16.33 1.33
N SER A 187 -2.96 17.12 1.64
CA SER A 187 -3.08 18.15 2.68
C SER A 187 -2.16 19.33 2.37
N ALA A 188 -2.76 20.51 2.55
CA ALA A 188 -2.18 21.85 2.54
C ALA A 188 -1.54 22.35 1.24
N ARG A 189 -2.22 23.36 0.68
CA ARG A 189 -1.66 24.36 -0.22
C ARG A 189 -0.53 25.08 0.51
N GLU A 190 0.69 24.53 0.45
CA GLU A 190 1.91 25.28 0.80
C GLU A 190 1.92 26.58 -0.04
N PRO A 191 2.26 27.74 0.55
CA PRO A 191 2.35 28.97 -0.21
C PRO A 191 3.36 28.75 -1.34
N LEU A 192 2.90 28.99 -2.57
CA LEU A 192 3.71 28.84 -3.77
C LEU A 192 5.03 29.58 -3.56
N PRO A 193 6.18 28.89 -3.67
CA PRO A 193 7.42 29.62 -3.86
C PRO A 193 7.31 30.42 -5.17
N SER A 194 8.01 31.54 -5.26
CA SER A 194 7.79 32.54 -6.33
C SER A 194 7.77 31.89 -7.73
N PRO A 195 7.06 32.46 -8.72
CA PRO A 195 6.78 31.84 -10.02
C PRO A 195 7.98 31.28 -10.81
N LYS A 196 9.21 31.65 -10.43
CA LYS A 196 10.46 31.21 -11.07
C LYS A 196 11.25 30.15 -10.32
N ASP A 197 10.97 29.89 -9.03
CA ASP A 197 11.76 28.96 -8.23
C ASP A 197 10.85 28.01 -7.45
N CYS A 198 10.62 26.83 -8.02
CA CYS A 198 9.97 25.70 -7.36
C CYS A 198 10.90 24.47 -7.43
N PRO A 199 11.98 24.45 -6.64
CA PRO A 199 12.88 23.30 -6.65
C PRO A 199 12.14 22.09 -6.07
N ASP A 200 12.28 20.95 -6.74
CA ASP A 200 11.82 19.68 -6.20
C ASP A 200 12.55 19.43 -4.86
N THR A 201 11.82 18.88 -3.89
CA THR A 201 12.37 18.59 -2.57
C THR A 201 12.31 17.09 -2.31
N SER A 202 13.31 16.57 -1.59
CA SER A 202 13.33 15.19 -1.12
C SER A 202 13.89 15.17 0.31
N VAL A 203 13.15 14.54 1.21
CA VAL A 203 13.45 14.44 2.62
C VAL A 203 13.36 12.98 3.03
N ILE A 204 14.47 12.45 3.54
CA ILE A 204 14.53 11.12 4.15
C ILE A 204 14.89 11.29 5.62
N LYS A 205 14.08 10.72 6.50
CA LYS A 205 14.31 10.69 7.96
C LYS A 205 14.13 9.26 8.44
N GLY A 206 15.07 8.78 9.26
CA GLY A 206 15.05 7.41 9.78
C GLY A 206 15.56 6.36 8.76
N PRO A 207 15.37 5.06 9.03
CA PRO A 207 14.69 4.51 10.22
C PRO A 207 15.40 4.86 11.53
N LEU A 208 14.64 5.29 12.54
CA LEU A 208 15.16 5.67 13.85
C LEU A 208 15.41 4.46 14.75
N THR A 209 14.60 3.41 14.64
CA THR A 209 14.80 2.17 15.38
C THR A 209 15.67 1.21 14.59
N THR A 210 16.47 0.44 15.32
CA THR A 210 17.34 -0.61 14.74
C THR A 210 16.96 -2.00 15.23
N THR A 211 15.96 -2.10 16.11
CA THR A 211 15.46 -3.37 16.65
C THR A 211 14.78 -4.17 15.55
N ILE A 212 15.01 -5.48 15.55
CA ILE A 212 14.33 -6.43 14.68
C ILE A 212 13.61 -7.48 15.51
N TRP A 213 12.92 -7.03 16.56
CA TRP A 213 12.33 -7.92 17.55
C TRP A 213 11.07 -8.63 17.04
N GLY A 214 10.70 -9.71 17.71
CA GLY A 214 9.56 -10.55 17.39
C GLY A 214 8.59 -10.74 18.54
N GLN A 215 7.72 -11.76 18.44
CA GLN A 215 6.68 -12.06 19.41
C GLN A 215 6.71 -13.48 20.01
N SER A 216 7.51 -14.37 19.44
CA SER A 216 7.64 -15.80 19.80
C SER A 216 9.11 -16.11 20.02
N ASN A 217 9.59 -17.33 19.74
CA ASN A 217 11.01 -17.69 19.68
C ASN A 217 11.85 -16.98 20.75
N GLY A 218 11.71 -17.36 22.02
CA GLY A 218 12.49 -16.77 23.10
C GLY A 218 11.92 -15.46 23.66
N TYR A 219 11.33 -14.57 22.85
CA TYR A 219 10.76 -13.29 23.31
C TYR A 219 9.60 -13.50 24.29
N ASN A 220 8.85 -14.61 24.14
CA ASN A 220 7.67 -14.94 24.93
C ASN A 220 7.92 -15.90 26.11
N ASN A 221 9.17 -16.23 26.43
CA ASN A 221 9.47 -17.25 27.45
C ASN A 221 8.92 -16.90 28.85
N LEU A 222 8.79 -15.61 29.18
CA LEU A 222 8.22 -15.13 30.45
C LEU A 222 6.72 -14.83 30.38
N VAL A 223 6.05 -15.12 29.26
CA VAL A 223 4.59 -15.12 29.18
C VAL A 223 4.05 -16.31 29.98
N THR A 224 3.08 -16.04 30.86
CA THR A 224 2.58 -17.03 31.84
C THR A 224 1.63 -18.06 31.23
N VAL A 225 0.94 -17.71 30.14
CA VAL A 225 -0.01 -18.59 29.46
C VAL A 225 0.73 -19.69 28.67
N ASN A 226 0.45 -20.94 29.02
CA ASN A 226 0.97 -22.13 28.36
C ASN A 226 0.10 -22.53 27.17
N CYS A 227 0.75 -23.11 26.16
CA CYS A 227 0.16 -23.56 24.91
C CYS A 227 0.66 -24.95 24.57
N ASN A 228 0.07 -25.59 23.55
CA ASN A 228 0.56 -26.87 23.07
C ASN A 228 2.02 -26.72 22.56
N PRO A 229 2.98 -27.55 23.02
CA PRO A 229 4.36 -27.52 22.57
C PRO A 229 4.56 -27.74 21.06
N THR A 230 3.55 -28.26 20.36
CA THR A 230 3.59 -28.42 18.89
C THR A 230 3.41 -27.12 18.13
N TYR A 231 2.97 -26.04 18.78
CA TYR A 231 2.91 -24.71 18.16
C TYR A 231 4.31 -24.10 18.00
N GLN A 232 4.49 -23.28 16.96
CA GLN A 232 5.76 -22.59 16.64
C GLN A 232 6.21 -21.56 17.71
N ASN A 233 5.43 -21.40 18.79
CA ASN A 233 5.66 -20.47 19.89
C ASN A 233 6.34 -21.13 21.10
N ALA A 234 6.92 -22.33 20.92
CA ALA A 234 7.57 -23.13 21.96
C ALA A 234 6.66 -23.46 23.16
N GLY A 235 5.35 -23.59 22.93
CA GLY A 235 4.39 -23.95 23.98
C GLY A 235 4.01 -22.79 24.91
N LYS A 236 4.20 -21.54 24.48
CA LYS A 236 3.84 -20.32 25.23
C LYS A 236 3.05 -19.36 24.36
N ALA A 237 2.05 -18.67 24.92
CA ALA A 237 1.36 -17.61 24.19
C ALA A 237 2.34 -16.57 23.64
N VAL A 238 2.01 -15.93 22.51
CA VAL A 238 2.87 -14.90 21.91
C VAL A 238 2.81 -13.60 22.72
N THR A 239 3.84 -12.76 22.65
CA THR A 239 3.89 -11.49 23.42
C THR A 239 2.77 -10.52 23.04
N GLY A 240 2.36 -10.54 21.77
CA GLY A 240 1.39 -9.61 21.19
C GLY A 240 2.05 -8.41 20.53
N CYS A 241 1.51 -7.98 19.39
CA CYS A 241 2.06 -6.90 18.57
C CYS A 241 2.16 -5.57 19.33
N VAL A 242 1.17 -5.28 20.18
CA VAL A 242 1.17 -4.10 21.05
C VAL A 242 2.37 -4.11 22.00
N ALA A 243 2.63 -5.23 22.66
CA ALA A 243 3.76 -5.35 23.58
C ALA A 243 5.10 -5.22 22.84
N THR A 244 5.24 -5.87 21.69
CA THR A 244 6.47 -5.78 20.88
C THR A 244 6.70 -4.36 20.34
N ALA A 245 5.67 -3.67 19.84
CA ALA A 245 5.80 -2.29 19.38
C ALA A 245 6.22 -1.34 20.53
N MET A 246 5.60 -1.48 21.70
CA MET A 246 6.00 -0.73 22.90
C MET A 246 7.45 -1.03 23.30
N ALA A 247 7.84 -2.30 23.31
CA ALA A 247 9.19 -2.71 23.67
C ALA A 247 10.26 -2.13 22.72
N GLN A 248 10.00 -2.11 21.41
CA GLN A 248 10.91 -1.50 20.43
C GLN A 248 11.09 0.01 20.65
N ILE A 249 10.00 0.73 20.96
CA ILE A 249 10.08 2.16 21.30
C ILE A 249 10.84 2.38 22.63
N MET A 250 10.55 1.59 23.64
CA MET A 250 11.24 1.65 24.93
C MET A 250 12.74 1.38 24.79
N ARG A 251 13.09 0.43 23.92
CA ARG A 251 14.47 0.13 23.57
C ARG A 251 15.17 1.27 22.86
N TYR A 252 14.48 1.99 21.98
CA TYR A 252 15.02 3.17 21.31
C TYR A 252 15.38 4.28 22.30
N PHE A 253 14.51 4.56 23.28
CA PHE A 253 14.76 5.59 24.29
C PHE A 253 15.65 5.14 25.45
N HIS A 254 15.92 3.84 25.58
CA HIS A 254 16.50 3.23 26.78
C HIS A 254 15.72 3.63 28.05
N LYS A 255 14.39 3.52 28.00
CA LYS A 255 13.50 3.91 29.11
C LYS A 255 12.37 2.91 29.35
N PRO A 256 12.05 2.63 30.64
CA PRO A 256 12.59 3.24 31.86
C PRO A 256 13.99 2.75 32.28
N ASN A 257 14.66 3.48 33.20
CA ASN A 257 16.02 3.16 33.70
C ASN A 257 16.09 1.87 34.54
N THR A 258 14.95 1.24 34.84
CA THR A 258 14.86 0.01 35.64
C THR A 258 15.28 -1.24 34.88
N TYR A 259 15.43 -1.15 33.55
CA TYR A 259 15.85 -2.26 32.70
C TYR A 259 17.34 -2.19 32.36
N ASN A 260 17.98 -3.36 32.22
CA ASN A 260 19.35 -3.45 31.72
C ASN A 260 19.38 -3.41 30.18
N TRP A 261 19.35 -2.20 29.62
CA TRP A 261 19.35 -1.99 28.17
C TRP A 261 20.58 -2.53 27.44
N ALA A 262 21.73 -2.63 28.12
CA ALA A 262 22.95 -3.20 27.54
C ALA A 262 22.78 -4.69 27.21
N ASN A 263 21.91 -5.40 27.95
CA ASN A 263 21.56 -6.79 27.71
C ASN A 263 20.40 -6.96 26.72
N MET A 264 19.96 -5.90 26.04
CA MET A 264 18.88 -5.96 25.06
C MET A 264 19.42 -5.62 23.67
N PRO A 265 20.15 -6.54 23.00
CA PRO A 265 20.66 -6.27 21.68
C PRO A 265 19.53 -6.11 20.65
N ASN A 266 19.76 -5.29 19.62
CA ASN A 266 18.75 -4.93 18.63
C ASN A 266 18.32 -6.13 17.75
N ASP A 267 19.22 -7.09 17.56
CA ASP A 267 18.95 -8.35 16.85
C ASP A 267 18.32 -9.44 17.75
N GLY A 268 18.25 -9.19 19.06
CA GLY A 268 17.78 -10.15 20.06
C GLY A 268 18.80 -11.24 20.44
N SER A 269 20.09 -11.09 20.11
CA SER A 269 21.08 -12.18 20.19
C SER A 269 21.23 -12.91 21.54
N GLY A 270 21.53 -14.21 21.41
CA GLY A 270 21.22 -15.31 22.33
C GLY A 270 20.39 -16.36 21.57
N SER A 271 19.78 -17.36 22.23
CA SER A 271 18.80 -18.26 21.57
C SER A 271 17.45 -17.56 21.33
N PHE A 272 17.50 -16.42 20.62
CA PHE A 272 16.45 -15.51 20.13
C PHE A 272 16.04 -14.29 20.98
N ALA A 273 16.18 -14.27 22.31
CA ALA A 273 16.02 -13.06 23.15
C ALA A 273 16.64 -13.23 24.55
N SER A 274 17.28 -12.19 25.11
CA SER A 274 17.77 -12.20 26.50
C SER A 274 16.63 -12.20 27.53
N THR A 275 16.90 -12.62 28.76
CA THR A 275 15.91 -12.57 29.86
C THR A 275 15.43 -11.15 30.16
N ASP A 276 16.29 -10.15 29.93
CA ASP A 276 15.93 -8.74 30.03
C ASP A 276 14.88 -8.37 28.97
N ILE A 277 15.07 -8.77 27.69
CA ILE A 277 14.06 -8.57 26.63
C ILE A 277 12.75 -9.29 26.98
N GLN A 278 12.83 -10.53 27.47
CA GLN A 278 11.66 -11.31 27.88
C GLN A 278 10.87 -10.61 28.99
N SER A 279 11.57 -9.99 29.95
CA SER A 279 10.94 -9.25 31.05
C SER A 279 10.25 -8.00 30.53
N LEU A 280 10.91 -7.24 29.64
CA LEU A 280 10.33 -6.08 28.98
C LEU A 280 9.07 -6.44 28.20
N MET A 281 9.09 -7.53 27.43
CA MET A 281 7.94 -8.00 26.65
C MET A 281 6.76 -8.39 27.55
N ARG A 282 7.02 -9.15 28.63
CA ARG A 282 6.00 -9.51 29.63
C ARG A 282 5.40 -8.27 30.26
N ASP A 283 6.23 -7.35 30.74
CA ASP A 283 5.79 -6.16 31.47
C ASP A 283 4.99 -5.22 30.55
N ALA A 284 5.41 -5.07 29.29
CA ALA A 284 4.65 -4.33 28.27
C ALA A 284 3.27 -4.93 28.05
N GLY A 285 3.16 -6.27 27.93
CA GLY A 285 1.88 -6.95 27.79
C GLY A 285 0.99 -6.82 29.04
N LEU A 286 1.55 -6.94 30.24
CA LEU A 286 0.80 -6.72 31.50
C LEU A 286 0.27 -5.29 31.60
N ALA A 287 1.06 -4.29 31.22
CA ALA A 287 0.69 -2.89 31.31
C ALA A 287 -0.51 -2.50 30.43
N VAL A 288 -0.78 -3.26 29.35
CA VAL A 288 -1.92 -3.06 28.45
C VAL A 288 -3.05 -4.07 28.67
N ASN A 289 -3.01 -4.84 29.75
CA ASN A 289 -3.97 -5.91 30.04
C ASN A 289 -4.14 -6.88 28.86
N MET A 290 -3.01 -7.34 28.30
CA MET A 290 -2.98 -8.21 27.13
C MET A 290 -3.86 -9.45 27.30
N ASN A 291 -4.74 -9.69 26.32
CA ASN A 291 -5.43 -10.97 26.19
C ASN A 291 -4.50 -11.95 25.47
N TYR A 292 -3.81 -12.79 26.24
CA TYR A 292 -2.82 -13.72 25.71
C TYR A 292 -3.45 -14.93 25.04
N GLY A 293 -3.07 -15.19 23.79
CA GLY A 293 -3.47 -16.38 23.04
C GLY A 293 -2.27 -17.10 22.43
N CYS A 294 -2.47 -18.38 22.13
CA CYS A 294 -1.41 -19.22 21.60
C CYS A 294 -0.96 -18.81 20.20
N ILE A 295 -1.89 -18.36 19.37
CA ILE A 295 -1.60 -17.94 17.99
C ILE A 295 -1.46 -16.43 17.92
N GLU A 296 -2.35 -15.71 18.60
CA GLU A 296 -2.38 -14.25 18.63
C GLU A 296 -2.69 -13.75 20.04
N SER A 297 -2.04 -12.65 20.44
CA SER A 297 -2.32 -11.93 21.68
C SER A 297 -2.72 -10.50 21.35
N GLY A 298 -3.80 -10.02 21.95
CA GLY A 298 -4.42 -8.74 21.60
C GLY A 298 -4.60 -7.79 22.79
N ALA A 299 -4.40 -6.49 22.53
CA ALA A 299 -4.70 -5.40 23.46
C ALA A 299 -5.22 -4.19 22.68
N TYR A 300 -5.95 -3.30 23.36
CA TYR A 300 -6.51 -2.11 22.72
C TYR A 300 -5.45 -1.01 22.54
N ALA A 301 -5.42 -0.39 21.35
CA ALA A 301 -4.48 0.68 21.02
C ALA A 301 -4.55 1.88 21.99
N ASN A 302 -5.75 2.21 22.49
CA ASN A 302 -5.95 3.30 23.44
C ASN A 302 -5.35 3.02 24.84
N ALA A 303 -4.97 1.78 25.15
CA ALA A 303 -4.30 1.42 26.40
C ALA A 303 -2.79 1.74 26.37
N ILE A 304 -2.18 1.88 25.18
CA ILE A 304 -0.74 2.06 25.02
C ILE A 304 -0.25 3.37 25.63
N ALA A 305 -0.88 4.51 25.31
CA ALA A 305 -0.46 5.80 25.83
C ALA A 305 -0.59 5.90 27.37
N PRO A 306 -1.70 5.46 28.01
CA PRO A 306 -1.77 5.32 29.46
C PRO A 306 -0.69 4.39 30.05
N ALA A 307 -0.43 3.23 29.44
CA ALA A 307 0.60 2.30 29.92
C ALA A 307 2.00 2.94 29.88
N LEU A 308 2.36 3.60 28.77
CA LEU A 308 3.63 4.33 28.66
C LEU A 308 3.77 5.38 29.76
N LYS A 309 2.70 6.11 30.10
CA LYS A 309 2.75 7.15 31.13
C LYS A 309 2.78 6.59 32.55
N ASN A 310 1.80 5.75 32.87
CA ASN A 310 1.52 5.34 34.24
C ASN A 310 2.44 4.22 34.72
N THR A 311 2.94 3.38 33.80
CA THR A 311 3.78 2.22 34.14
C THR A 311 5.25 2.47 33.78
N PHE A 312 5.52 3.11 32.65
CA PHE A 312 6.88 3.24 32.11
C PHE A 312 7.48 4.65 32.24
N GLY A 313 6.73 5.61 32.79
CA GLY A 313 7.24 6.94 33.15
C GLY A 313 7.46 7.90 31.97
N TYR A 314 6.79 7.70 30.84
CA TYR A 314 6.75 8.69 29.76
C TYR A 314 5.83 9.85 30.13
N THR A 315 6.10 11.06 29.65
CA THR A 315 5.34 12.25 30.07
C THR A 315 4.22 12.59 29.09
N ASN A 316 4.53 12.61 27.79
CA ASN A 316 3.66 13.23 26.79
C ASN A 316 2.95 12.24 25.85
N ALA A 317 3.09 10.93 26.09
CA ALA A 317 2.50 9.91 25.21
C ALA A 317 0.98 10.13 25.08
N SER A 318 0.54 10.24 23.82
CA SER A 318 -0.81 10.62 23.43
C SER A 318 -1.36 9.63 22.41
N PHE A 319 -2.68 9.45 22.38
CA PHE A 319 -3.39 8.56 21.46
C PHE A 319 -4.40 9.36 20.64
N THR A 320 -4.52 9.04 19.35
CA THR A 320 -5.54 9.61 18.46
C THR A 320 -6.04 8.58 17.46
N THR A 321 -7.33 8.63 17.14
CA THR A 321 -7.93 7.93 15.99
C THR A 321 -8.05 8.82 14.75
N ASN A 322 -7.79 10.13 14.88
CA ASN A 322 -7.65 11.01 13.74
C ASN A 322 -6.30 10.74 13.08
N TYR A 323 -6.31 9.87 12.08
CA TYR A 323 -5.12 9.48 11.35
C TYR A 323 -4.67 10.61 10.42
N ASP A 324 -3.55 11.25 10.76
CA ASP A 324 -2.94 12.34 10.01
C ASP A 324 -1.42 12.11 9.90
N TYR A 325 -0.91 12.06 8.68
CA TYR A 325 0.51 11.86 8.44
C TYR A 325 1.38 12.99 8.99
N ASN A 326 0.84 14.20 9.14
CA ASN A 326 1.58 15.31 9.74
C ASN A 326 1.91 15.03 11.20
N ILE A 327 1.06 14.30 11.93
CA ILE A 327 1.38 13.86 13.30
C ILE A 327 2.60 12.94 13.28
N ILE A 328 2.66 12.02 12.30
CA ILE A 328 3.75 11.06 12.13
C ILE A 328 5.05 11.78 11.75
N THR A 329 5.04 12.59 10.69
CA THR A 329 6.24 13.27 10.18
C THR A 329 6.75 14.31 11.18
N ASN A 330 5.88 15.06 11.86
CA ASN A 330 6.30 16.03 12.89
C ASN A 330 6.98 15.34 14.08
N ASN A 331 6.52 14.15 14.48
CA ASN A 331 7.17 13.37 15.54
C ASN A 331 8.53 12.83 15.06
N ILE A 332 8.59 12.24 13.86
CA ILE A 332 9.85 11.72 13.30
C ILE A 332 10.88 12.84 13.09
N ASN A 333 10.45 14.04 12.72
CA ASN A 333 11.33 15.22 12.56
C ASN A 333 12.05 15.62 13.84
N VAL A 334 11.48 15.31 15.00
CA VAL A 334 12.11 15.52 16.32
C VAL A 334 12.62 14.21 16.93
N ASN A 335 12.96 13.23 16.09
CA ASN A 335 13.49 11.91 16.46
C ASN A 335 12.59 11.13 17.42
N LYS A 336 11.27 11.23 17.27
CA LYS A 336 10.29 10.48 18.06
C LYS A 336 9.57 9.50 17.14
N PRO A 337 9.95 8.20 17.13
CA PRO A 337 9.16 7.19 16.43
C PRO A 337 7.77 7.10 17.05
N VAL A 338 6.78 6.73 16.24
CA VAL A 338 5.38 6.58 16.67
C VAL A 338 4.98 5.12 16.63
N ILE A 339 3.97 4.74 17.42
CA ILE A 339 3.30 3.45 17.25
C ILE A 339 2.05 3.68 16.42
N LEU A 340 1.94 2.98 15.30
CA LEU A 340 0.74 2.93 14.49
C LEU A 340 -0.06 1.69 14.86
N CYS A 341 -1.37 1.81 14.84
CA CYS A 341 -2.27 0.67 14.92
C CYS A 341 -3.31 0.77 13.81
N GLY A 342 -3.79 -0.38 13.35
CA GLY A 342 -4.81 -0.47 12.32
C GLY A 342 -5.41 -1.87 12.30
N SER A 343 -6.39 -2.06 11.43
CA SER A 343 -7.14 -3.32 11.34
C SER A 343 -7.51 -3.64 9.90
N GLY A 344 -7.79 -4.92 9.67
CA GLY A 344 -8.28 -5.47 8.40
C GLY A 344 -9.21 -6.64 8.63
N SER A 345 -9.46 -7.40 7.56
CA SER A 345 -10.21 -8.67 7.61
C SER A 345 -9.60 -9.69 8.57
N ASN A 346 -8.28 -9.62 8.77
CA ASN A 346 -7.49 -10.57 9.57
C ASN A 346 -7.22 -10.07 11.01
N GLY A 347 -7.97 -9.08 11.49
CA GLY A 347 -7.83 -8.54 12.85
C GLY A 347 -7.02 -7.24 12.91
N GLY A 348 -6.62 -6.88 14.13
CA GLY A 348 -5.90 -5.65 14.43
C GLY A 348 -4.40 -5.88 14.63
N HIS A 349 -3.58 -4.86 14.35
CA HIS A 349 -2.14 -4.90 14.57
C HIS A 349 -1.60 -3.56 15.05
N ALA A 350 -0.44 -3.63 15.70
CA ALA A 350 0.33 -2.51 16.16
C ALA A 350 1.79 -2.66 15.73
N TRP A 351 2.37 -1.58 15.21
CA TRP A 351 3.75 -1.57 14.71
C TRP A 351 4.39 -0.21 14.93
N VAL A 352 5.71 -0.15 14.76
CA VAL A 352 6.47 1.10 14.89
C VAL A 352 6.60 1.75 13.51
N CYS A 353 6.32 3.04 13.42
CA CYS A 353 6.71 3.88 12.29
C CYS A 353 7.82 4.82 12.76
N ASP A 354 8.99 4.65 12.19
CA ASP A 354 10.23 5.26 12.67
C ASP A 354 11.03 5.95 11.57
N GLY A 355 10.45 6.12 10.39
CA GLY A 355 11.04 6.91 9.33
C GLY A 355 10.03 7.32 8.29
N TYR A 356 10.41 8.27 7.45
CA TYR A 356 9.67 8.59 6.26
C TYR A 356 10.62 9.03 5.14
N ASN A 357 10.18 8.77 3.92
CA ASN A 357 10.73 9.35 2.71
C ASN A 357 9.61 10.17 2.05
N SER A 358 9.78 11.48 1.98
CA SER A 358 8.85 12.36 1.32
C SER A 358 9.56 13.15 0.25
N SER A 359 8.93 13.28 -0.92
CA SER A 359 9.46 14.15 -1.95
C SER A 359 8.36 14.92 -2.66
N THR A 360 8.56 16.21 -2.87
CA THR A 360 7.60 17.10 -3.55
C THR A 360 8.17 17.55 -4.88
N TYR A 361 7.41 17.33 -5.95
CA TYR A 361 7.77 17.70 -7.31
C TYR A 361 6.83 18.76 -7.82
N TYR A 362 7.36 19.81 -8.44
CA TYR A 362 6.54 20.87 -9.00
C TYR A 362 6.40 20.71 -10.51
N GLU A 363 5.17 20.82 -11.01
CA GLU A 363 4.91 20.84 -12.44
C GLU A 363 5.42 22.15 -13.04
N LYS A 364 6.05 22.02 -14.22
CA LYS A 364 6.58 23.14 -15.01
C LYS A 364 5.93 23.16 -16.39
N ASP A 365 5.66 24.35 -16.90
CA ASP A 365 5.19 24.54 -18.28
C ASP A 365 6.30 24.31 -19.31
N THR A 366 5.98 24.42 -20.60
CA THR A 366 6.93 24.24 -21.70
C THR A 366 8.05 25.29 -21.73
N ALA A 367 7.91 26.40 -21.00
CA ALA A 367 8.91 27.43 -20.83
C ALA A 367 9.72 27.27 -19.52
N GLY A 368 9.46 26.20 -18.75
CA GLY A 368 10.14 25.88 -17.50
C GLY A 368 9.60 26.64 -16.28
N ASN A 369 8.49 27.37 -16.40
CA ASN A 369 7.88 28.09 -15.27
C ASN A 369 6.99 27.17 -14.44
N CYS A 370 6.95 27.41 -13.13
CA CYS A 370 6.12 26.65 -12.20
C CYS A 370 4.63 26.89 -12.48
N THR A 371 3.85 25.82 -12.66
CA THR A 371 2.40 25.92 -12.87
C THR A 371 1.63 26.17 -11.57
N GLY A 372 2.32 25.97 -10.43
CA GLY A 372 1.74 26.01 -9.09
C GLY A 372 1.08 24.70 -8.66
N ILE A 373 1.20 23.64 -9.47
CA ILE A 373 0.79 22.29 -9.11
C ILE A 373 2.03 21.54 -8.59
N ALA A 374 1.85 20.82 -7.48
CA ALA A 374 2.88 19.99 -6.90
C ALA A 374 2.35 18.58 -6.62
N VAL A 375 3.24 17.60 -6.73
CA VAL A 375 2.99 16.20 -6.42
C VAL A 375 3.93 15.78 -5.30
N THR A 376 3.38 15.39 -4.16
CA THR A 376 4.16 14.84 -3.05
C THR A 376 4.03 13.32 -3.01
N THR A 377 5.15 12.63 -2.91
CA THR A 377 5.21 11.23 -2.48
C THR A 377 5.50 11.17 -1.00
N LEU A 378 4.88 10.23 -0.30
CA LEU A 378 5.17 9.93 1.09
C LEU A 378 5.20 8.41 1.27
N TYR A 379 6.34 7.92 1.75
CA TYR A 379 6.50 6.56 2.22
C TYR A 379 6.88 6.61 3.68
N LEU A 380 6.29 5.73 4.48
CA LEU A 380 6.56 5.60 5.89
C LEU A 380 7.35 4.31 6.12
N HIS A 381 8.46 4.41 6.85
CA HIS A 381 9.24 3.24 7.23
C HIS A 381 8.57 2.55 8.41
N MET A 382 8.31 1.26 8.23
CA MET A 382 7.60 0.43 9.19
C MET A 382 8.53 -0.62 9.76
N ASN A 383 8.44 -0.79 11.07
CA ASN A 383 8.98 -1.91 11.80
C ASN A 383 7.82 -2.70 12.42
N TRP A 384 7.49 -3.83 11.80
CA TRP A 384 6.29 -4.61 12.11
C TRP A 384 6.40 -5.47 13.37
N GLY A 385 7.60 -5.58 13.95
CA GLY A 385 7.85 -6.44 15.11
C GLY A 385 7.81 -7.94 14.77
N TRP A 386 8.28 -8.30 13.58
CA TRP A 386 8.32 -9.66 13.05
C TRP A 386 9.72 -10.08 12.59
N TYR A 387 10.74 -9.93 13.44
CA TYR A 387 12.09 -10.44 13.14
C TYR A 387 12.72 -9.82 11.89
N SER A 388 12.56 -8.50 11.69
CA SER A 388 12.89 -7.74 10.47
C SER A 388 12.03 -8.03 9.24
N SER A 389 11.21 -9.09 9.27
CA SER A 389 10.37 -9.47 8.15
C SER A 389 9.40 -8.34 7.78
N ASN A 390 9.39 -7.97 6.50
CA ASN A 390 8.57 -6.90 5.93
C ASN A 390 8.88 -5.49 6.44
N ASN A 391 9.95 -5.29 7.22
CA ASN A 391 10.34 -3.92 7.55
C ASN A 391 10.74 -3.18 6.26
N GLY A 392 10.31 -1.93 6.12
CA GLY A 392 10.57 -1.18 4.90
C GLY A 392 9.67 0.03 4.72
N TYR A 393 9.81 0.68 3.58
CA TYR A 393 9.06 1.88 3.22
C TYR A 393 7.75 1.50 2.50
N TYR A 394 6.63 1.81 3.14
CA TYR A 394 5.28 1.59 2.62
C TYR A 394 4.68 2.91 2.18
N ALA A 395 4.02 2.91 1.03
CA ALA A 395 3.35 4.11 0.53
C ALA A 395 2.29 4.58 1.55
N PHE A 396 2.15 5.90 1.71
CA PHE A 396 1.15 6.49 2.57
C PHE A 396 -0.26 5.98 2.23
N ASP A 397 -1.05 5.69 3.27
CA ASP A 397 -2.38 5.07 3.19
C ASP A 397 -2.42 3.66 2.53
N ASN A 398 -1.25 3.04 2.37
CA ASN A 398 -1.11 1.68 1.86
C ASN A 398 -0.35 0.79 2.88
N PHE A 399 -0.93 0.57 4.06
CA PHE A 399 -0.35 -0.25 5.14
C PHE A 399 -0.72 -1.71 4.96
N ASN A 400 -0.13 -2.28 3.90
CA ASN A 400 -0.28 -3.68 3.54
C ASN A 400 1.06 -4.40 3.73
N PRO A 401 1.56 -4.58 4.96
CA PRO A 401 2.60 -5.59 5.13
C PRO A 401 1.93 -6.91 4.87
N TYR A 402 2.51 -7.73 4.01
CA TYR A 402 2.03 -9.10 3.99
C TYR A 402 0.51 -9.06 3.59
N ILE A 403 -0.34 -9.99 4.05
CA ILE A 403 -1.78 -10.10 3.73
C ILE A 403 -2.63 -9.12 4.48
N TYR A 404 -2.02 -8.51 5.48
CA TYR A 404 -2.78 -7.76 6.42
C TYR A 404 -2.95 -6.39 5.81
N THR A 405 -4.19 -6.04 5.53
CA THR A 405 -4.51 -4.63 5.38
C THR A 405 -4.73 -4.06 6.78
N PHE A 406 -3.96 -3.07 7.17
CA PHE A 406 -4.19 -2.34 8.41
C PHE A 406 -4.73 -0.93 8.15
N ASN A 407 -5.43 -0.79 7.03
CA ASN A 407 -5.94 0.49 6.56
C ASN A 407 -7.24 0.92 7.26
N ASN A 408 -7.92 0.03 7.99
CA ASN A 408 -9.14 0.36 8.73
C ASN A 408 -8.86 0.72 10.19
N ASN A 409 -9.69 1.58 10.78
CA ASN A 409 -9.63 1.98 12.19
C ASN A 409 -8.22 2.40 12.65
N ARG A 410 -7.54 3.19 11.80
CA ARG A 410 -6.17 3.61 12.06
C ARG A 410 -6.08 4.51 13.28
N SER A 411 -5.05 4.32 14.08
CA SER A 411 -4.74 5.16 15.23
C SER A 411 -3.24 5.33 15.38
N ILE A 412 -2.86 6.39 16.09
CA ILE A 412 -1.47 6.82 16.26
C ILE A 412 -1.24 7.05 17.75
N ILE A 413 -0.16 6.46 18.26
CA ILE A 413 0.42 6.82 19.55
C ILE A 413 1.66 7.65 19.26
N TYR A 414 1.63 8.89 19.71
CA TYR A 414 2.61 9.92 19.37
C TYR A 414 3.02 10.71 20.61
N ASN A 415 3.98 11.63 20.43
CA ASN A 415 4.61 12.38 21.51
C ASN A 415 5.21 11.45 22.58
N ILE A 416 5.69 10.27 22.18
CA ILE A 416 6.34 9.32 23.08
C ILE A 416 7.71 9.89 23.44
N ASN A 417 7.80 10.51 24.61
CA ASN A 417 9.01 11.10 25.17
C ASN A 417 8.90 11.25 26.70
N LEU A 418 10.04 11.57 27.30
CA LEU A 418 10.17 11.93 28.71
C LEU A 418 9.90 13.41 28.95
#